data_AF-A0A7X7DR24-F1
#
_entry.id   AF-A0A7X7DR24-F1
#
_cell.length_a   1.000
_cell.length_b   1.000
_cell.length_c   1.000
_cell.angle_alpha   90.00
_cell.angle_beta   90.00
_cell.angle_gamma   90.00
#
_symmetry.space_group_name_H-M   'P 1'
#
loop_
_entity.id
_entity.type
_entity.pdbx_description
1 polymer ?
#
loop_
_entity_poly.entity_id
_entity_poly.type
_entity_poly.pdbx_seq_one_letter_code
_entity_poly.pdbx_strand_id
1 'polypeptide(L)'
;MSIDVQGSVMTFSATQHFSSISLDTELDRIRTALKDGSITKCVFDFSFTNLIDSSGIGSLVMLAREFSTANVLLVLKNLNEEIFILFEDTGLDRLFTIERRGDIKKGSVKEFFEADGVDIRLTIKPESVGDVGIFIMSGILSHPIGSSYFKQQLLLFLARYKYIILDFEELTFFDSLSISAILNMNNLLKGTGGAMKICSPNFIVKDLLNTLSIDVVIPVYDQREDALADWRNVNG
;
A
#
# COMPACT_ATOMS: atom_id res chain seq x y z
N MET A 1 17.13 14.09 0.16
CA MET A 1 15.91 14.80 -0.30
C MET A 1 16.18 16.30 -0.15
N SER A 2 15.63 17.15 -1.01
CA SER A 2 15.68 18.61 -0.84
C SER A 2 14.27 19.18 -0.82
N ILE A 3 14.09 20.29 -0.11
CA ILE A 3 12.81 20.97 0.01
C ILE A 3 12.96 22.42 -0.43
N ASP A 4 12.03 22.84 -1.26
CA ASP A 4 11.82 24.23 -1.63
C ASP A 4 10.39 24.67 -1.23
N VAL A 5 10.26 25.86 -0.66
CA VAL A 5 8.96 26.41 -0.25
C VAL A 5 8.76 27.75 -0.94
N GLN A 6 7.75 27.83 -1.79
CA GLN A 6 7.38 29.03 -2.53
C GLN A 6 5.93 29.40 -2.21
N GLY A 7 5.73 30.45 -1.41
CA GLY A 7 4.40 30.81 -0.91
C GLY A 7 3.80 29.66 -0.10
N SER A 8 2.60 29.19 -0.49
CA SER A 8 1.90 28.07 0.14
C SER A 8 2.16 26.71 -0.52
N VAL A 9 3.19 26.62 -1.36
CA VAL A 9 3.56 25.39 -2.07
C VAL A 9 4.89 24.87 -1.53
N MET A 10 4.89 23.63 -1.03
CA MET A 10 6.09 22.93 -0.60
C MET A 10 6.44 21.85 -1.62
N THR A 11 7.66 21.88 -2.15
CA THR A 11 8.14 20.94 -3.17
C THR A 11 9.30 20.12 -2.64
N PHE A 12 9.19 18.80 -2.74
CA PHE A 12 10.19 17.83 -2.37
C PHE A 12 10.83 17.26 -3.62
N SER A 13 12.15 17.38 -3.76
CA SER A 13 12.89 16.60 -4.75
C SER A 13 13.22 15.24 -4.14
N ALA A 14 12.54 14.20 -4.63
CA ALA A 14 12.70 12.84 -4.16
C ALA A 14 14.11 12.29 -4.46
N THR A 15 14.54 11.33 -3.65
CA THR A 15 15.83 10.65 -3.81
C THR A 15 15.78 9.63 -4.95
N GLN A 16 16.96 9.14 -5.39
CA GLN A 16 17.03 8.09 -6.42
C GLN A 16 16.30 6.80 -6.03
N HIS A 17 16.38 6.45 -4.75
CA HIS A 17 15.57 5.41 -4.13
C HIS A 17 14.70 6.07 -3.06
N PHE A 18 13.39 6.04 -3.24
CA PHE A 18 12.43 6.65 -2.35
C PHE A 18 11.83 5.61 -1.39
N SER A 19 11.97 5.87 -0.10
CA SER A 19 11.52 4.99 0.99
C SER A 19 11.04 5.81 2.19
N SER A 20 10.45 5.14 3.19
CA SER A 20 10.07 5.75 4.48
C SER A 20 11.22 6.55 5.10
N ILE A 21 12.44 5.99 5.12
CA ILE A 21 13.64 6.64 5.67
C ILE A 21 13.90 8.00 5.02
N SER A 22 13.73 8.10 3.70
CA SER A 22 13.95 9.36 2.98
C SER A 22 12.94 10.45 3.30
N LEU A 23 11.77 10.07 3.81
CA LEU A 23 10.65 10.94 4.15
C LEU A 23 10.58 11.24 5.65
N ASP A 24 10.97 10.29 6.51
CA ASP A 24 10.97 10.42 7.97
C ASP A 24 11.77 11.63 8.44
N THR A 25 12.87 11.97 7.75
CA THR A 25 13.68 13.15 8.05
C THR A 25 12.93 14.46 7.86
N GLU A 26 11.86 14.46 7.05
CA GLU A 26 11.08 15.65 6.71
C GLU A 26 9.66 15.64 7.28
N LEU A 27 9.20 14.52 7.86
CA LEU A 27 7.83 14.41 8.39
C LEU A 27 7.49 15.47 9.44
N ASP A 28 8.43 15.82 10.31
CA ASP A 28 8.18 16.85 11.33
C ASP A 28 7.99 18.23 10.72
N ARG A 29 8.72 18.54 9.63
CA ARG A 29 8.58 19.79 8.89
C ARG A 29 7.24 19.84 8.16
N ILE A 30 6.85 18.75 7.50
CA ILE A 30 5.53 18.59 6.87
C ILE A 30 4.42 18.81 7.90
N ARG A 31 4.47 18.10 9.03
CA ARG A 31 3.43 18.19 10.06
C ARG A 31 3.34 19.56 10.70
N THR A 32 4.47 20.25 10.86
CA THR A 32 4.49 21.64 11.33
C THR A 32 3.76 22.54 10.34
N ALA A 33 4.10 22.43 9.04
CA ALA A 33 3.48 23.19 7.96
C ALA A 33 1.97 22.89 7.76
N LEU A 34 1.54 21.66 8.08
CA LEU A 34 0.11 21.32 8.11
C LEU A 34 -0.61 21.99 9.28
N LYS A 35 0.00 21.99 10.47
CA LYS A 35 -0.60 22.53 11.70
C LYS A 35 -0.75 24.04 11.67
N ASP A 36 0.23 24.75 11.12
CA ASP A 36 0.19 26.21 11.00
C ASP A 36 -0.62 26.69 9.77
N GLY A 37 -1.01 25.77 8.89
CA GLY A 37 -1.76 26.08 7.66
C GLY A 37 -0.93 26.83 6.61
N SER A 38 0.39 26.77 6.70
CA SER A 38 1.31 27.48 5.80
C SER A 38 1.33 26.90 4.38
N ILE A 39 0.90 25.65 4.21
CA ILE A 39 0.86 24.98 2.90
C ILE A 39 -0.57 24.65 2.48
N THR A 40 -0.85 24.83 1.19
CA THR A 40 -2.09 24.39 0.53
C THR A 40 -1.83 23.33 -0.54
N LYS A 41 -0.57 23.18 -0.96
CA LYS A 41 -0.13 22.19 -1.93
C LYS A 41 1.25 21.65 -1.54
N CYS A 42 1.39 20.34 -1.65
CA CYS A 42 2.65 19.63 -1.48
C CYS A 42 2.95 18.83 -2.74
N VAL A 43 4.13 19.02 -3.31
CA VAL A 43 4.58 18.35 -4.54
C VAL A 43 5.74 17.43 -4.22
N PHE A 44 5.66 16.16 -4.60
CA PHE A 44 6.80 15.25 -4.63
C PHE A 44 7.26 15.10 -6.08
N ASP A 45 8.44 15.62 -6.39
CA ASP A 45 9.07 15.52 -7.70
C ASP A 45 10.01 14.32 -7.75
N PHE A 46 9.63 13.34 -8.57
CA PHE A 46 10.34 12.07 -8.80
C PHE A 46 11.26 12.10 -10.01
N SER A 47 11.62 13.28 -10.55
CA SER A 47 12.52 13.43 -11.70
C SER A 47 13.83 12.65 -11.62
N PHE A 48 14.33 12.39 -10.40
CA PHE A 48 15.56 11.65 -10.18
C PHE A 48 15.33 10.28 -9.56
N THR A 49 14.08 9.86 -9.36
CA THR A 49 13.74 8.61 -8.70
C THR A 49 13.66 7.46 -9.70
N ASN A 50 14.44 6.43 -9.45
CA ASN A 50 14.45 5.20 -10.24
C ASN A 50 13.56 4.13 -9.59
N LEU A 51 13.49 4.13 -8.26
CA LEU A 51 12.80 3.10 -7.48
C LEU A 51 12.04 3.73 -6.32
N ILE A 52 10.82 3.23 -6.08
CA ILE A 52 10.06 3.46 -4.84
C ILE A 52 9.88 2.11 -4.15
N ASP A 53 10.25 2.00 -2.88
CA ASP A 53 9.95 0.80 -2.10
C ASP A 53 8.55 0.85 -1.46
N SER A 54 8.13 -0.27 -0.89
CA SER A 54 6.81 -0.42 -0.28
C SER A 54 6.61 0.56 0.88
N SER A 55 7.68 0.84 1.64
CA SER A 55 7.65 1.81 2.74
C SER A 55 7.46 3.24 2.26
N GLY A 56 8.04 3.59 1.11
CA GLY A 56 7.82 4.86 0.42
C GLY A 56 6.37 5.01 -0.02
N ILE A 57 5.80 3.99 -0.67
CA ILE A 57 4.37 3.98 -1.06
C ILE A 57 3.48 4.13 0.16
N GLY A 58 3.68 3.33 1.21
CA GLY A 58 2.86 3.41 2.41
C GLY A 58 2.94 4.79 3.09
N SER A 59 4.12 5.39 3.12
CA SER A 59 4.31 6.74 3.67
C SER A 59 3.59 7.80 2.83
N LEU A 60 3.61 7.69 1.50
CA LEU A 60 2.84 8.58 0.62
C LEU A 60 1.33 8.41 0.82
N VAL A 61 0.86 7.18 0.99
CA VAL A 61 -0.56 6.88 1.25
C VAL A 61 -0.99 7.50 2.59
N MET A 62 -0.17 7.37 3.64
CA MET A 62 -0.39 8.02 4.93
C MET A 62 -0.45 9.54 4.80
N LEU A 63 0.52 10.15 4.10
CA LEU A 63 0.52 11.59 3.85
C LEU A 63 -0.69 12.04 3.03
N ALA A 64 -1.13 11.28 2.03
CA ALA A 64 -2.31 11.62 1.24
C ALA A 64 -3.55 11.70 2.14
N ARG A 65 -3.69 10.78 3.09
CA ARG A 65 -4.76 10.78 4.08
C ARG A 65 -4.65 11.97 5.02
N GLU A 66 -3.47 12.23 5.60
CA GLU A 66 -3.23 13.39 6.46
C GLU A 66 -3.54 14.72 5.73
N PHE A 67 -3.05 14.88 4.51
CA PHE A 67 -3.26 16.09 3.70
C PHE A 67 -4.72 16.26 3.30
N SER A 68 -5.44 15.18 3.00
CA SER A 68 -6.87 15.24 2.69
C SER A 68 -7.68 15.79 3.86
N THR A 69 -7.34 15.43 5.12
CA THR A 69 -8.01 15.99 6.30
C THR A 69 -7.69 17.47 6.53
N ALA A 70 -6.49 17.92 6.12
CA ALA A 70 -6.05 19.30 6.19
C ALA A 70 -6.40 20.14 4.95
N ASN A 71 -7.13 19.56 3.98
CA ASN A 71 -7.45 20.18 2.68
C ASN A 71 -6.21 20.66 1.90
N VAL A 72 -5.10 19.92 2.00
CA VAL A 72 -3.84 20.15 1.28
C VAL A 72 -3.79 19.22 0.07
N LEU A 73 -3.43 19.76 -1.10
CA LEU A 73 -3.29 18.96 -2.31
C LEU A 73 -1.93 18.26 -2.36
N LEU A 74 -1.92 16.92 -2.36
CA LEU A 74 -0.73 16.11 -2.67
C LEU A 74 -0.62 15.88 -4.18
N VAL A 75 0.51 16.26 -4.79
CA VAL A 75 0.81 15.99 -6.20
C VAL A 75 2.10 15.18 -6.32
N LEU A 76 2.06 14.08 -7.06
CA LEU A 76 3.25 13.34 -7.49
C LEU A 76 3.61 13.79 -8.91
N LYS A 77 4.84 14.21 -9.12
CA LYS A 77 5.31 14.77 -10.39
C LYS A 77 6.46 13.93 -10.94
N ASN A 78 6.54 13.81 -12.27
CA ASN A 78 7.68 13.21 -12.97
C ASN A 78 7.99 11.76 -12.55
N LEU A 79 6.96 10.96 -12.26
CA LEU A 79 7.13 9.51 -12.14
C LEU A 79 7.67 8.94 -13.46
N ASN A 80 8.68 8.08 -13.37
CA ASN A 80 9.17 7.34 -14.53
C ASN A 80 8.11 6.31 -14.99
N GLU A 81 8.27 5.74 -16.20
CA GLU A 81 7.28 4.81 -16.77
C GLU A 81 7.04 3.58 -15.89
N GLU A 82 8.10 3.00 -15.34
CA GLU A 82 8.01 1.77 -14.54
C GLU A 82 7.21 2.00 -13.24
N ILE A 83 7.51 3.09 -12.53
CA ILE A 83 6.77 3.47 -11.32
C ILE A 83 5.32 3.85 -11.67
N PHE A 84 5.10 4.51 -12.81
CA PHE A 84 3.76 4.88 -13.23
C PHE A 84 2.90 3.64 -13.55
N ILE A 85 3.44 2.68 -14.30
CA ILE A 85 2.77 1.40 -14.58
C ILE A 85 2.43 0.66 -13.28
N LEU A 86 3.39 0.60 -12.34
CA LEU A 86 3.15 0.03 -11.02
C LEU A 86 1.96 0.72 -10.31
N PHE A 87 1.84 2.04 -10.41
CA PHE A 87 0.74 2.80 -9.82
C PHE A 87 -0.60 2.53 -10.52
N GLU A 88 -0.62 2.33 -11.83
CA GLU A 88 -1.85 1.99 -12.57
C GLU A 88 -2.31 0.56 -12.29
N ASP A 89 -1.41 -0.42 -12.36
CA ASP A 89 -1.72 -1.84 -12.11
C ASP A 89 -2.25 -2.07 -10.70
N THR A 90 -1.76 -1.28 -9.75
CA THR A 90 -2.14 -1.38 -8.34
C THR A 90 -3.28 -0.43 -7.99
N GLY A 91 -3.73 0.42 -8.92
CA GLY A 91 -4.79 1.40 -8.72
C GLY A 91 -4.46 2.52 -7.73
N LEU A 92 -3.17 2.83 -7.54
CA LEU A 92 -2.68 3.97 -6.75
C LEU A 92 -2.79 5.29 -7.54
N ASP A 93 -2.76 5.22 -8.87
CA ASP A 93 -3.06 6.32 -9.78
C ASP A 93 -4.43 6.99 -9.53
N ARG A 94 -5.38 6.26 -8.93
CA ARG A 94 -6.69 6.78 -8.52
C ARG A 94 -6.67 7.47 -7.15
N LEU A 95 -5.69 7.16 -6.31
CA LEU A 95 -5.51 7.78 -5.00
C LEU A 95 -4.79 9.13 -5.13
N PHE A 96 -3.71 9.17 -5.92
CA PHE A 96 -2.84 10.32 -6.02
C PHE A 96 -3.18 11.23 -7.19
N THR A 97 -3.02 12.55 -7.01
CA THR A 97 -2.95 13.45 -8.15
C THR A 97 -1.55 13.32 -8.78
N ILE A 98 -1.49 12.92 -10.04
CA ILE A 98 -0.23 12.68 -10.76
C ILE A 98 -0.11 13.67 -11.91
N GLU A 99 1.00 14.42 -11.92
CA GLU A 99 1.39 15.31 -13.02
C GLU A 99 2.44 14.62 -13.91
N ARG A 100 2.11 14.42 -15.19
CA ARG A 100 3.01 13.79 -16.16
C ARG A 100 2.99 14.55 -17.48
N ARG A 101 4.18 14.99 -17.93
CA ARG A 101 4.39 15.69 -19.21
C ARG A 101 3.46 16.91 -19.42
N GLY A 102 3.04 17.56 -18.33
CA GLY A 102 2.13 18.72 -18.35
C GLY A 102 0.66 18.37 -18.15
N ASP A 103 0.28 17.09 -18.26
CA ASP A 103 -1.07 16.62 -17.96
C ASP A 103 -1.21 16.27 -16.47
N ILE A 104 -2.38 16.57 -15.90
CA ILE A 104 -2.68 16.27 -14.49
C ILE A 104 -3.84 15.26 -14.44
N LYS A 105 -3.54 14.05 -13.99
CA LYS A 105 -4.52 13.04 -13.60
C LYS A 105 -4.89 13.26 -12.14
N LYS A 106 -6.13 13.64 -11.85
CA LYS A 106 -6.60 13.86 -10.48
C LYS A 106 -6.92 12.54 -9.79
N GLY A 107 -6.34 12.33 -8.62
CA GLY A 107 -6.74 11.27 -7.70
C GLY A 107 -7.74 11.78 -6.66
N SER A 108 -8.41 10.86 -5.97
CA SER A 108 -9.41 11.16 -4.96
C SER A 108 -9.20 10.31 -3.71
N VAL A 109 -8.63 10.92 -2.66
CA VAL A 109 -8.40 10.26 -1.36
C VAL A 109 -9.73 9.87 -0.71
N LYS A 110 -10.75 10.73 -0.82
CA LYS A 110 -12.09 10.45 -0.29
C LYS A 110 -12.72 9.25 -0.99
N GLU A 111 -12.79 9.23 -2.32
CA GLU A 111 -13.32 8.07 -3.04
C GLU A 111 -12.50 6.81 -2.76
N PHE A 112 -11.18 6.94 -2.56
CA PHE A 112 -10.33 5.79 -2.31
C PHE A 112 -10.55 5.16 -0.92
N PHE A 113 -10.76 5.96 0.14
CA PHE A 113 -10.90 5.48 1.52
C PHE A 113 -12.33 5.41 2.05
N GLU A 114 -13.25 6.19 1.47
CA GLU A 114 -14.66 6.30 1.90
C GLU A 114 -15.61 5.54 0.95
N ALA A 115 -15.08 4.80 -0.03
CA ALA A 115 -15.88 3.91 -0.89
C ALA A 115 -16.58 2.82 -0.04
N ASP A 116 -17.87 3.06 0.16
CA ASP A 116 -18.94 2.16 0.59
C ASP A 116 -18.94 1.73 2.07
N GLY A 117 -19.61 2.56 2.89
CA GLY A 117 -20.07 2.25 4.25
C GLY A 117 -21.19 1.20 4.32
N VAL A 118 -21.11 0.14 3.53
CA VAL A 118 -22.08 -0.97 3.52
C VAL A 118 -21.39 -2.21 4.11
N ASP A 119 -21.93 -2.71 5.22
CA ASP A 119 -21.66 -4.01 5.87
C ASP A 119 -20.35 -4.69 5.43
N ILE A 120 -19.20 -4.16 5.89
CA ILE A 120 -17.91 -4.79 5.65
C ILE A 120 -17.87 -6.07 6.47
N ARG A 121 -18.16 -7.20 5.81
CA ARG A 121 -18.10 -8.54 6.42
C ARG A 121 -16.68 -9.06 6.56
N LEU A 122 -15.69 -8.29 6.13
CA LEU A 122 -14.27 -8.59 6.28
C LEU A 122 -13.72 -7.84 7.49
N THR A 123 -13.23 -8.56 8.49
CA THR A 123 -12.41 -7.98 9.55
C THR A 123 -10.95 -8.26 9.27
N ILE A 124 -10.10 -7.25 9.43
CA ILE A 124 -8.65 -7.38 9.33
C ILE A 124 -8.06 -6.88 10.65
N LYS A 125 -7.40 -7.77 11.38
CA LYS A 125 -6.62 -7.41 12.57
C LYS A 125 -5.13 -7.46 12.22
N PRO A 126 -4.45 -6.31 12.15
CA PRO A 126 -3.01 -6.30 11.91
C PRO A 126 -2.24 -6.70 13.18
N GLU A 127 -1.25 -7.56 13.00
CA GLU A 127 -0.22 -7.94 13.97
C GLU A 127 1.17 -7.85 13.30
N SER A 128 2.22 -8.01 14.08
CA SER A 128 3.59 -8.00 13.56
C SER A 128 4.51 -8.85 14.40
N VAL A 129 5.44 -9.55 13.75
CA VAL A 129 6.52 -10.31 14.39
C VAL A 129 7.84 -9.92 13.70
N GLY A 130 8.67 -9.15 14.41
CA GLY A 130 9.89 -8.60 13.82
C GLY A 130 9.57 -7.61 12.69
N ASP A 131 10.11 -7.86 11.51
CA ASP A 131 9.90 -7.09 10.28
C ASP A 131 8.78 -7.64 9.38
N VAL A 132 8.05 -8.64 9.86
CA VAL A 132 6.92 -9.26 9.16
C VAL A 132 5.60 -8.74 9.71
N GLY A 133 4.78 -8.20 8.82
CA GLY A 133 3.40 -7.83 9.08
C GLY A 133 2.44 -9.00 8.89
N ILE A 134 1.46 -9.16 9.77
CA ILE A 134 0.50 -10.26 9.73
C ILE A 134 -0.91 -9.69 9.70
N PHE A 135 -1.70 -10.08 8.71
CA PHE A 135 -3.08 -9.67 8.53
C PHE A 135 -3.95 -10.85 8.93
N ILE A 136 -4.51 -10.82 10.13
CA ILE A 136 -5.49 -11.83 10.55
C ILE A 136 -6.83 -11.46 9.94
N MET A 137 -7.27 -12.27 8.99
CA MET A 137 -8.47 -12.00 8.20
C MET A 137 -9.60 -12.91 8.63
N SER A 138 -10.76 -12.32 8.92
CA SER A 138 -11.97 -13.08 9.24
C SER A 138 -13.20 -12.59 8.49
N GLY A 139 -14.12 -13.52 8.22
CA GLY A 139 -15.34 -13.23 7.48
C GLY A 139 -15.19 -13.35 5.96
N ILE A 140 -15.71 -12.42 5.17
CA ILE A 140 -15.82 -12.57 3.70
C ILE A 140 -15.04 -11.50 2.96
N LEU A 141 -14.05 -11.92 2.17
CA LEU A 141 -13.30 -11.06 1.26
C LEU A 141 -13.99 -11.04 -0.13
N SER A 142 -14.89 -10.09 -0.36
CA SER A 142 -15.61 -9.94 -1.64
C SER A 142 -15.38 -8.59 -2.32
N HIS A 143 -15.58 -8.55 -3.63
CA HIS A 143 -15.47 -7.32 -4.42
C HIS A 143 -16.82 -6.60 -4.50
N PRO A 144 -16.86 -5.25 -4.50
CA PRO A 144 -15.74 -4.32 -4.38
C PRO A 144 -15.29 -4.02 -2.94
N ILE A 145 -16.19 -4.18 -1.97
CA ILE A 145 -16.06 -3.61 -0.63
C ILE A 145 -14.90 -4.25 0.16
N GLY A 146 -14.90 -5.57 0.33
CA GLY A 146 -13.84 -6.29 1.05
C GLY A 146 -12.48 -6.15 0.37
N SER A 147 -12.44 -6.21 -0.97
CA SER A 147 -11.20 -6.03 -1.74
C SER A 147 -10.61 -4.63 -1.59
N SER A 148 -11.44 -3.58 -1.56
CA SER A 148 -11.02 -2.19 -1.37
C SER A 148 -10.53 -1.97 0.06
N TYR A 149 -11.26 -2.48 1.05
CA TYR A 149 -10.87 -2.43 2.44
C TYR A 149 -9.52 -3.14 2.68
N PHE A 150 -9.33 -4.34 2.16
CA PHE A 150 -8.06 -5.07 2.20
C PHE A 150 -6.92 -4.23 1.61
N LYS A 151 -7.11 -3.71 0.39
CA LYS A 151 -6.11 -2.88 -0.29
C LYS A 151 -5.73 -1.65 0.54
N GLN A 152 -6.71 -0.93 1.08
CA GLN A 152 -6.48 0.25 1.93
C GLN A 152 -5.68 -0.11 3.19
N GLN A 153 -6.10 -1.16 3.92
CA GLN A 153 -5.41 -1.59 5.15
C GLN A 153 -3.97 -2.00 4.84
N LEU A 154 -3.75 -2.75 3.76
CA LEU A 154 -2.42 -3.19 3.37
C LEU A 154 -1.52 -2.01 3.00
N LEU A 155 -1.99 -1.09 2.16
CA LEU A 155 -1.24 0.10 1.75
C LEU A 155 -0.82 0.97 2.93
N LEU A 156 -1.70 1.16 3.92
CA LEU A 156 -1.35 1.88 5.16
C LEU A 156 -0.27 1.14 5.98
N PHE A 157 -0.27 -0.19 5.94
CA PHE A 157 0.69 -1.02 6.67
C PHE A 157 2.06 -1.10 6.00
N LEU A 158 2.11 -0.89 4.67
CA LEU A 158 3.36 -0.91 3.90
C LEU A 158 4.39 0.11 4.39
N ALA A 159 3.96 1.19 5.04
CA ALA A 159 4.85 2.19 5.63
C ALA A 159 5.85 1.58 6.63
N ARG A 160 5.52 0.43 7.23
CA ARG A 160 6.34 -0.24 8.25
C ARG A 160 6.77 -1.64 7.88
N TYR A 161 5.98 -2.36 7.09
CA TYR A 161 6.20 -3.78 6.81
C TYR A 161 6.11 -4.05 5.32
N LYS A 162 7.17 -4.67 4.77
CA LYS A 162 7.24 -5.10 3.35
C LYS A 162 7.09 -6.60 3.17
N TYR A 163 7.20 -7.37 4.25
CA TYR A 163 6.93 -8.80 4.28
C TYR A 163 5.58 -9.02 4.96
N ILE A 164 4.65 -9.63 4.25
CA ILE A 164 3.25 -9.70 4.66
C ILE A 164 2.78 -11.15 4.68
N ILE A 165 2.18 -11.55 5.80
CA ILE A 165 1.43 -12.81 5.92
C ILE A 165 -0.05 -12.48 5.94
N LEU A 166 -0.83 -13.14 5.09
CA LEU A 166 -2.28 -13.17 5.22
C LEU A 166 -2.66 -14.44 5.98
N ASP A 167 -3.21 -14.30 7.18
CA ASP A 167 -3.71 -15.42 7.96
C ASP A 167 -5.19 -15.61 7.68
N PHE A 168 -5.52 -16.77 7.11
CA PHE A 168 -6.83 -17.15 6.59
C PHE A 168 -7.59 -18.13 7.49
N GLU A 169 -7.15 -18.32 8.74
CA GLU A 169 -7.77 -19.26 9.69
C GLU A 169 -9.30 -19.05 9.78
N GLU A 170 -9.71 -17.79 9.94
CA GLU A 170 -11.10 -17.39 10.13
C GLU A 170 -11.74 -16.77 8.87
N LEU A 171 -11.05 -16.82 7.73
CA LEU A 171 -11.57 -16.31 6.46
C LEU A 171 -12.58 -17.32 5.91
N THR A 172 -13.84 -16.94 5.80
CA THR A 172 -14.92 -17.84 5.38
C THR A 172 -14.94 -18.07 3.87
N PHE A 173 -14.66 -17.03 3.08
CA PHE A 173 -14.80 -17.06 1.63
C PHE A 173 -14.05 -15.90 0.96
N PHE A 174 -13.62 -16.10 -0.28
CA PHE A 174 -13.27 -15.03 -1.21
C PHE A 174 -13.82 -15.30 -2.62
N ASP A 175 -14.08 -14.23 -3.39
CA ASP A 175 -14.42 -14.34 -4.82
C ASP A 175 -13.19 -14.14 -5.74
N SER A 176 -13.37 -14.39 -7.04
CA SER A 176 -12.29 -14.29 -8.03
C SER A 176 -11.76 -12.86 -8.19
N LEU A 177 -12.62 -11.84 -8.06
CA LEU A 177 -12.21 -10.44 -8.18
C LEU A 177 -11.38 -9.98 -6.98
N SER A 178 -11.65 -10.53 -5.80
CA SER A 178 -10.88 -10.23 -4.59
C SER A 178 -9.54 -10.93 -4.59
N ILE A 179 -9.42 -12.10 -5.24
CA ILE A 179 -8.12 -12.71 -5.53
C ILE A 179 -7.28 -11.81 -6.42
N SER A 180 -7.86 -11.18 -7.46
CA SER A 180 -7.12 -10.20 -8.26
C SER A 180 -6.58 -9.05 -7.40
N ALA A 181 -7.31 -8.61 -6.39
CA ALA A 181 -6.82 -7.60 -5.45
C ALA A 181 -5.61 -8.11 -4.63
N ILE A 182 -5.65 -9.35 -4.13
CA ILE A 182 -4.50 -9.99 -3.45
C ILE A 182 -3.29 -10.08 -4.39
N LEU A 183 -3.49 -10.55 -5.62
CA LEU A 183 -2.43 -10.71 -6.61
C LEU A 183 -1.80 -9.36 -7.00
N ASN A 184 -2.61 -8.33 -7.21
CA ASN A 184 -2.11 -6.97 -7.50
C ASN A 184 -1.28 -6.43 -6.33
N MET A 185 -1.72 -6.68 -5.10
CA MET A 185 -0.96 -6.28 -3.91
C MET A 185 0.33 -7.10 -3.72
N ASN A 186 0.34 -8.38 -4.09
CA ASN A 186 1.55 -9.18 -4.13
C ASN A 186 2.54 -8.66 -5.20
N ASN A 187 2.04 -8.27 -6.38
CA ASN A 187 2.86 -7.68 -7.43
C ASN A 187 3.45 -6.33 -6.99
N LEU A 188 2.67 -5.50 -6.30
CA LEU A 188 3.15 -4.26 -5.67
C LEU A 188 4.31 -4.56 -4.71
N LEU A 189 4.13 -5.52 -3.80
CA LEU A 189 5.16 -5.91 -2.84
C LEU A 189 6.42 -6.41 -3.56
N LYS A 190 6.29 -7.34 -4.51
CA LYS A 190 7.43 -7.87 -5.29
C LYS A 190 8.17 -6.79 -6.05
N GLY A 191 7.45 -5.90 -6.73
CA GLY A 191 8.02 -4.77 -7.48
C GLY A 191 8.72 -3.73 -6.60
N THR A 192 8.48 -3.78 -5.29
CA THR A 192 9.01 -2.82 -4.31
C THR A 192 9.91 -3.48 -3.25
N GLY A 193 10.41 -4.69 -3.53
CA GLY A 193 11.38 -5.41 -2.69
C GLY A 193 10.79 -6.11 -1.45
N GLY A 194 9.47 -6.30 -1.43
CA GLY A 194 8.71 -7.06 -0.43
C GLY A 194 8.16 -8.37 -0.98
N ALA A 195 7.38 -9.08 -0.16
CA ALA A 195 6.71 -10.33 -0.56
C ALA A 195 5.49 -10.63 0.30
N MET A 196 4.58 -11.45 -0.23
CA MET A 196 3.38 -11.94 0.45
C MET A 196 3.42 -13.47 0.56
N LYS A 197 2.94 -14.03 1.67
CA LYS A 197 2.50 -15.44 1.75
C LYS A 197 1.17 -15.56 2.48
N ILE A 198 0.53 -16.71 2.37
CA ILE A 198 -0.75 -17.03 3.02
C ILE A 198 -0.51 -18.15 4.03
N CYS A 199 -1.17 -18.11 5.18
CA CYS A 199 -1.13 -19.20 6.16
C CYS A 199 -2.51 -19.58 6.67
N SER A 200 -2.59 -20.77 7.24
CA SER A 200 -3.75 -21.31 7.95
C SER A 200 -5.06 -21.29 7.15
N PRO A 201 -5.11 -21.55 5.82
CA PRO A 201 -6.38 -21.57 5.12
C PRO A 201 -7.22 -22.75 5.64
N ASN A 202 -8.47 -22.49 6.03
CA ASN A 202 -9.41 -23.58 6.31
C ASN A 202 -9.68 -24.40 5.03
N PHE A 203 -10.28 -25.58 5.18
CA PHE A 203 -10.47 -26.53 4.08
C PHE A 203 -11.13 -25.92 2.82
N ILE A 204 -12.17 -25.09 3.01
CA ILE A 204 -12.89 -24.44 1.90
C ILE A 204 -11.97 -23.46 1.16
N VAL A 205 -11.30 -22.60 1.93
CA VAL A 205 -10.37 -21.60 1.39
C VAL A 205 -9.17 -22.28 0.72
N LYS A 206 -8.65 -23.36 1.30
CA LYS A 206 -7.54 -24.15 0.74
C LYS A 206 -7.91 -24.77 -0.60
N ASP A 207 -9.10 -25.35 -0.72
CA ASP A 207 -9.61 -25.91 -1.98
C ASP A 207 -9.74 -24.84 -3.07
N LEU A 208 -10.23 -23.64 -2.72
CA LEU A 208 -10.30 -22.50 -3.63
C LEU A 208 -8.90 -22.03 -4.08
N LEU A 209 -7.94 -21.91 -3.16
CA LEU A 209 -6.58 -21.50 -3.48
C LEU A 209 -5.91 -22.48 -4.46
N ASN A 210 -6.07 -23.78 -4.23
CA ASN A 210 -5.55 -24.83 -5.10
C ASN A 210 -6.21 -24.80 -6.48
N THR A 211 -7.55 -24.65 -6.51
CA THR A 211 -8.33 -24.58 -7.75
C THR A 211 -7.89 -23.40 -8.62
N LEU A 212 -7.54 -22.27 -8.00
CA LEU A 212 -7.07 -21.07 -8.67
C LEU A 212 -5.54 -21.04 -8.86
N SER A 213 -4.83 -22.09 -8.42
CA SER A 213 -3.35 -22.20 -8.46
C SER A 213 -2.63 -21.00 -7.84
N ILE A 214 -3.20 -20.45 -6.76
CA ILE A 214 -2.63 -19.28 -6.08
C ILE A 214 -1.32 -19.63 -5.39
N ASP A 215 -1.17 -20.87 -4.94
CA ASP A 215 0.02 -21.44 -4.34
C ASP A 215 1.27 -21.35 -5.23
N VAL A 216 1.08 -21.25 -6.56
CA VAL A 216 2.17 -21.06 -7.53
C VAL A 216 2.72 -19.62 -7.50
N VAL A 217 1.89 -18.64 -7.13
CA VAL A 217 2.24 -17.21 -7.18
C VAL A 217 2.55 -16.63 -5.80
N ILE A 218 1.84 -17.13 -4.78
CA ILE A 218 1.93 -16.75 -3.38
C ILE A 218 2.08 -18.05 -2.57
N PRO A 219 3.20 -18.27 -1.87
CA PRO A 219 3.36 -19.46 -1.04
C PRO A 219 2.23 -19.60 -0.01
N VAL A 220 1.73 -20.81 0.19
CA VAL A 220 0.64 -21.13 1.13
C VAL A 220 1.14 -22.15 2.15
N TYR A 221 0.92 -21.87 3.44
CA TYR A 221 1.32 -22.75 4.54
C TYR A 221 0.10 -23.17 5.37
N ASP A 222 0.18 -24.35 5.97
CA ASP A 222 -0.89 -24.87 6.83
C ASP A 222 -0.91 -24.20 8.20
N GLN A 223 0.23 -23.68 8.67
CA GLN A 223 0.37 -23.01 9.95
C GLN A 223 1.16 -21.69 9.80
N ARG A 224 0.86 -20.74 10.68
CA ARG A 224 1.51 -19.42 10.71
C ARG A 224 3.02 -19.54 10.99
N GLU A 225 3.39 -20.45 11.88
CA GLU A 225 4.77 -20.70 12.30
C GLU A 225 5.65 -21.13 11.14
N ASP A 226 5.15 -22.02 10.27
CA ASP A 226 5.87 -22.48 9.09
C ASP A 226 6.11 -21.35 8.10
N ALA A 227 5.08 -20.52 7.90
CA ALA A 227 5.16 -19.34 7.06
C ALA A 227 6.29 -18.44 7.60
N LEU A 228 6.22 -18.05 8.88
CA LEU A 228 7.21 -17.22 9.59
C LEU A 228 8.63 -17.79 9.53
N ALA A 229 8.78 -19.10 9.73
CA ALA A 229 10.08 -19.78 9.68
C ALA A 229 10.71 -19.66 8.29
N ASP A 230 9.90 -19.83 7.23
CA ASP A 230 10.38 -19.69 5.86
C ASP A 230 10.89 -18.27 5.56
N TRP A 231 10.29 -17.21 6.12
CA TRP A 231 10.86 -15.85 5.99
C TRP A 231 12.23 -15.70 6.64
N ARG A 232 12.45 -16.35 7.79
CA ARG A 232 13.73 -16.27 8.50
C ARG A 232 14.85 -16.97 7.72
N ASN A 233 14.53 -18.04 6.99
CA ASN A 233 15.49 -18.80 6.20
C ASN A 233 15.88 -18.13 4.88
N VAL A 234 15.12 -17.14 4.40
CA VAL A 234 15.45 -16.36 3.19
C VAL A 234 16.37 -15.16 3.51
N ASN A 235 16.42 -14.73 4.77
CA ASN A 235 17.14 -13.53 5.23
C ASN A 235 18.31 -13.84 6.20
N GLY A 236 18.67 -15.11 6.39
CA GLY A 236 19.87 -15.56 7.13
C GLY A 236 20.94 -16.08 6.20
#